data_AF-A0A1B9XXG7-F1
#
_entry.id   AF-A0A1B9XXG7-F1
#
_cell.length_a   1.000
_cell.length_b   1.000
_cell.length_c   1.000
_cell.angle_alpha   90.00
_cell.angle_beta   90.00
_cell.angle_gamma   90.00
#
_symmetry.space_group_name_H-M   'P 1'
#
loop_
_entity.id
_entity.type
_entity.pdbx_description
1 polymer ?
#
loop_
_entity_poly.entity_id
_entity_poly.type
_entity_poly.pdbx_seq_one_letter_code
_entity_poly.pdbx_strand_id
1 'polypeptide(L)'
;MKKIIFIAILLRQIMVSAQNWSFESGGNVFDGKYKTSSIKGKGTDFPYNNPLLVINLFKNESLNFYIADAGYFQNLSETNVLWIFNDELDTLYKSVNISKSDNNKIIFFNDFINTKSNESISKLEFIEKLKTANKVNVRIKDNYGKNDISFSLRASTKAINYVITKAYKEKVLAEQKEVKKLIEEEKNKKIAEVNRIKKLKEQEKRKKLDKQNKINNKTIELLSSYDLDDSEKKVIIKEVTSVIQSYSIDINNIKKININIPLEGTTTLVLLYKYNKFIAEKNIDIPNYRKKILDALEKKGFNRMLSLLSKYDFSDIEIDRILKKINKKQFQEIENKKIISIKFEYLSYATKIKLNNKGESVIISFFDKPFSKQIKKKTRRVKNN
;
A
#
# COMPACT_ATOMS: atom_id res chain seq x y z
N MET A 1 -42.29 -65.12 -56.45
CA MET A 1 -40.82 -64.98 -56.25
C MET A 1 -40.27 -63.59 -56.61
N LYS A 2 -40.69 -62.93 -57.70
CA LYS A 2 -40.19 -61.58 -58.08
C LYS A 2 -40.36 -60.48 -57.01
N LYS A 3 -41.41 -60.52 -56.17
CA LYS A 3 -41.66 -59.54 -55.10
C LYS A 3 -40.73 -59.68 -53.88
N ILE A 4 -40.23 -60.89 -53.59
CA ILE A 4 -39.32 -61.15 -52.45
C ILE A 4 -37.90 -60.69 -52.77
N ILE A 5 -37.47 -60.83 -54.02
CA ILE A 5 -36.16 -60.34 -54.51
C ILE A 5 -36.12 -58.80 -54.43
N PHE A 6 -37.23 -58.11 -54.72
CA PHE A 6 -37.30 -56.65 -54.64
C PHE A 6 -37.19 -56.12 -53.19
N ILE A 7 -37.79 -56.81 -52.23
CA ILE A 7 -37.70 -56.47 -50.79
C ILE A 7 -36.28 -56.73 -50.25
N ALA A 8 -35.62 -57.81 -50.68
CA ALA A 8 -34.23 -58.11 -50.29
C ALA A 8 -33.22 -57.08 -50.85
N ILE A 9 -33.47 -56.54 -52.05
CA ILE A 9 -32.65 -55.48 -52.65
C ILE A 9 -32.88 -54.14 -51.95
N LEU A 10 -34.13 -53.80 -51.58
CA LEU A 10 -34.46 -52.61 -50.80
C LEU A 10 -33.88 -52.64 -49.37
N LEU A 11 -33.88 -53.80 -48.70
CA LEU A 11 -33.30 -53.96 -47.36
C LEU A 11 -31.76 -53.89 -47.36
N ARG A 12 -31.09 -54.28 -48.45
CA ARG A 12 -29.63 -54.10 -48.60
C ARG A 12 -29.21 -52.63 -48.72
N GLN A 13 -30.06 -51.75 -49.24
CA GLN A 13 -29.74 -50.31 -49.33
C GLN A 13 -29.83 -49.59 -47.98
N ILE A 14 -30.55 -50.14 -46.99
CA ILE A 14 -30.71 -49.53 -45.66
C ILE A 14 -29.46 -49.75 -44.78
N MET A 15 -28.59 -50.71 -45.11
CA MET A 15 -27.40 -51.02 -44.30
C MET A 15 -26.11 -50.30 -44.72
N VAL A 16 -26.07 -49.57 -45.84
CA VAL A 16 -24.81 -49.08 -46.44
C VAL A 16 -24.49 -47.61 -46.11
N SER A 17 -25.30 -46.89 -45.32
CA SER A 17 -25.03 -45.46 -45.03
C SER A 17 -25.20 -45.06 -43.56
N ALA A 18 -25.04 -45.98 -42.62
CA ALA A 18 -24.90 -45.62 -41.22
C ALA A 18 -23.41 -45.40 -40.91
N GLN A 19 -23.00 -44.15 -40.68
CA GLN A 19 -21.74 -43.86 -40.00
C GLN A 19 -21.79 -44.56 -38.63
N ASN A 20 -21.08 -45.68 -38.50
CA ASN A 20 -21.10 -46.50 -37.29
C ASN A 20 -19.85 -46.20 -36.46
N TRP A 21 -20.05 -46.05 -35.15
CA TRP A 21 -18.95 -45.99 -34.21
C TRP A 21 -18.20 -47.32 -34.20
N SER A 22 -16.89 -47.27 -34.33
CA SER A 22 -16.00 -48.41 -34.07
C SER A 22 -15.45 -48.30 -32.65
N PHE A 23 -15.24 -49.43 -32.00
CA PHE A 23 -14.56 -49.50 -30.71
C PHE A 23 -13.83 -50.82 -30.59
N GLU A 24 -12.61 -50.76 -30.03
CA GLU A 24 -11.73 -51.90 -29.88
C GLU A 24 -10.76 -51.68 -28.73
N SER A 25 -10.15 -52.78 -28.29
CA SER A 25 -9.03 -52.77 -27.36
C SER A 25 -7.77 -53.18 -28.11
N GLY A 26 -6.67 -52.51 -27.82
CA GLY A 26 -5.36 -52.92 -28.31
C GLY A 26 -4.29 -52.73 -27.25
N GLY A 27 -3.06 -52.92 -27.65
CA GLY A 27 -1.91 -52.60 -26.82
C GLY A 27 -0.63 -53.22 -27.34
N ASN A 28 0.48 -52.61 -26.93
CA ASN A 28 1.82 -53.12 -27.18
C ASN A 28 2.68 -52.90 -25.93
N VAL A 29 3.94 -53.32 -25.98
CA VAL A 29 4.88 -53.24 -24.86
C VAL A 29 5.29 -51.81 -24.48
N PHE A 30 5.16 -50.85 -25.39
CA PHE A 30 5.54 -49.44 -25.18
C PHE A 30 4.36 -48.62 -24.62
N ASP A 31 3.19 -48.72 -25.27
CA ASP A 31 2.02 -47.89 -24.96
C ASP A 31 1.12 -48.52 -23.89
N GLY A 32 1.31 -49.81 -23.62
CA GLY A 32 0.45 -50.60 -22.73
C GLY A 32 -0.93 -50.87 -23.35
N LYS A 33 -1.86 -51.30 -22.50
CA LYS A 33 -3.24 -51.61 -22.92
C LYS A 33 -4.04 -50.31 -23.10
N TYR A 34 -4.78 -50.23 -24.20
CA TYR A 34 -5.71 -49.12 -24.44
C TYR A 34 -7.07 -49.62 -24.91
N LYS A 35 -8.08 -48.77 -24.70
CA LYS A 35 -9.38 -48.88 -25.35
C LYS A 35 -9.59 -47.65 -26.22
N THR A 36 -10.12 -47.84 -27.41
CA THR A 36 -10.41 -46.75 -28.33
C THR A 36 -11.83 -46.85 -28.85
N SER A 37 -12.42 -45.69 -29.13
CA SER A 37 -13.67 -45.55 -29.85
C SER A 37 -13.53 -44.43 -30.85
N SER A 38 -14.05 -44.61 -32.06
CA SER A 38 -13.92 -43.62 -33.11
C SER A 38 -15.11 -43.60 -34.05
N ILE A 39 -15.29 -42.46 -34.72
CA ILE A 39 -16.30 -42.27 -35.74
C ILE A 39 -15.75 -41.45 -36.89
N LYS A 40 -16.00 -41.93 -38.11
CA LYS A 40 -15.63 -41.23 -39.34
C LYS A 40 -16.67 -40.16 -39.66
N GLY A 41 -16.23 -38.91 -39.75
CA GLY A 41 -17.05 -37.75 -40.10
C GLY A 41 -17.10 -37.49 -41.61
N LYS A 42 -17.79 -36.41 -41.97
CA LYS A 42 -17.82 -35.83 -43.32
C LYS A 42 -17.27 -34.42 -43.26
N GLY A 43 -16.13 -34.17 -43.89
CA GLY A 43 -15.54 -32.83 -44.07
C GLY A 43 -15.95 -32.22 -45.39
N THR A 44 -15.87 -30.89 -45.50
CA THR A 44 -16.19 -30.15 -46.73
C THR A 44 -15.00 -30.04 -47.69
N ASP A 45 -13.78 -30.20 -47.18
CA ASP A 45 -12.57 -29.84 -47.91
C ASP A 45 -11.81 -31.08 -48.38
N PHE A 46 -11.45 -31.14 -49.66
CA PHE A 46 -10.56 -32.17 -50.19
C PHE A 46 -9.08 -31.83 -49.86
N PRO A 47 -8.24 -32.78 -49.41
CA PRO A 47 -8.46 -34.22 -49.22
C PRO A 47 -9.01 -34.63 -47.84
N TYR A 48 -9.38 -33.67 -46.98
CA TYR A 48 -9.82 -33.86 -45.59
C TYR A 48 -11.34 -34.13 -45.45
N ASN A 49 -11.91 -34.87 -46.39
CA ASN A 49 -13.35 -35.15 -46.45
C ASN A 49 -13.78 -36.25 -45.46
N ASN A 50 -12.82 -36.90 -44.81
CA ASN A 50 -12.99 -38.14 -44.06
C ASN A 50 -12.36 -38.09 -42.64
N PRO A 51 -12.58 -37.03 -41.85
CA PRO A 51 -11.94 -36.88 -40.55
C PRO A 51 -12.41 -37.93 -39.54
N LEU A 52 -11.57 -38.21 -38.54
CA LEU A 52 -11.85 -39.22 -37.51
C LEU A 52 -11.91 -38.58 -36.13
N LEU A 53 -13.07 -38.62 -35.47
CA LEU A 53 -13.21 -38.25 -34.06
C LEU A 53 -12.86 -39.47 -33.20
N VAL A 54 -11.93 -39.33 -32.27
CA VAL A 54 -11.41 -40.45 -31.47
C VAL A 54 -11.42 -40.12 -29.99
N ILE A 55 -11.83 -41.10 -29.19
CA ILE A 55 -11.69 -41.11 -27.73
C ILE A 55 -10.93 -42.39 -27.37
N ASN A 56 -9.77 -42.24 -26.75
CA ASN A 56 -9.00 -43.38 -26.27
C ASN A 56 -8.60 -43.24 -24.79
N LEU A 57 -8.51 -44.37 -24.12
CA LEU A 57 -8.12 -44.48 -22.72
C LEU A 57 -6.97 -45.46 -22.60
N PHE A 58 -5.79 -44.96 -22.22
CA PHE A 58 -4.60 -45.75 -21.96
C PHE A 58 -4.52 -46.12 -20.48
N LYS A 59 -4.29 -47.40 -20.19
CA LYS A 59 -4.07 -47.95 -18.84
C LYS A 59 -5.14 -47.59 -17.79
N ASN A 60 -6.33 -47.16 -18.22
CA ASN A 60 -7.36 -46.54 -17.35
C ASN A 60 -6.89 -45.27 -16.62
N GLU A 61 -5.96 -44.52 -17.19
CA GLU A 61 -5.35 -43.34 -16.58
C GLU A 61 -5.38 -42.12 -17.48
N SER A 62 -5.01 -42.29 -18.76
CA SER A 62 -4.86 -41.16 -19.69
C SER A 62 -5.92 -41.20 -20.78
N LEU A 63 -6.83 -40.22 -20.76
CA LEU A 63 -7.90 -40.04 -21.72
C LEU A 63 -7.49 -39.01 -22.78
N ASN A 64 -7.33 -39.45 -24.03
CA ASN A 64 -7.26 -38.51 -25.14
C ASN A 64 -8.59 -38.41 -25.86
N PHE A 65 -8.85 -37.20 -26.31
CA PHE A 65 -9.98 -36.84 -27.14
C PHE A 65 -9.45 -35.98 -28.26
N TYR A 66 -9.62 -36.41 -29.51
CA TYR A 66 -8.99 -35.74 -30.64
C TYR A 66 -9.76 -35.92 -31.94
N ILE A 67 -9.47 -35.06 -32.92
CA ILE A 67 -9.85 -35.24 -34.31
C ILE A 67 -8.57 -35.45 -35.13
N ALA A 68 -8.53 -36.52 -35.92
CA ALA A 68 -7.51 -36.80 -36.92
C ALA A 68 -8.02 -36.52 -38.33
N ASP A 69 -7.11 -36.24 -39.26
CA ASP A 69 -7.35 -36.08 -40.70
C ASP A 69 -8.40 -35.00 -41.06
N ALA A 70 -8.48 -33.95 -40.24
CA ALA A 70 -9.39 -32.82 -40.42
C ALA A 70 -8.77 -31.61 -41.14
N GLY A 71 -7.50 -31.69 -41.50
CA GLY A 71 -6.76 -30.60 -42.12
C GLY A 71 -5.27 -30.70 -41.83
N TYR A 72 -4.51 -29.73 -42.34
CA TYR A 72 -3.13 -29.51 -41.97
C TYR A 72 -3.01 -28.13 -41.32
N PHE A 73 -2.93 -28.12 -39.99
CA PHE A 73 -3.00 -26.88 -39.20
C PHE A 73 -1.61 -26.52 -38.68
N GLN A 74 -0.92 -25.62 -39.38
CA GLN A 74 0.46 -25.25 -39.05
C GLN A 74 0.62 -24.77 -37.60
N ASN A 75 1.78 -25.06 -37.00
CA ASN A 75 2.04 -24.69 -35.60
C ASN A 75 2.07 -23.18 -35.35
N LEU A 76 2.30 -22.36 -36.39
CA LEU A 76 2.37 -20.90 -36.31
C LEU A 76 1.01 -20.20 -36.34
N SER A 77 -0.09 -20.91 -36.60
CA SER A 77 -1.43 -20.32 -36.71
C SER A 77 -2.30 -20.62 -35.50
N GLU A 78 -3.06 -19.61 -35.06
CA GLU A 78 -4.11 -19.76 -34.05
C GLU A 78 -5.26 -20.63 -34.57
N THR A 79 -5.22 -21.92 -34.25
CA THR A 79 -6.27 -22.86 -34.59
C THR A 79 -7.43 -22.74 -33.61
N ASN A 80 -8.62 -22.46 -34.12
CA ASN A 80 -9.86 -22.41 -33.35
C ASN A 80 -10.74 -23.60 -33.72
N VAL A 81 -11.21 -24.34 -32.71
CA VAL A 81 -12.15 -25.46 -32.89
C VAL A 81 -13.45 -25.13 -32.21
N LEU A 82 -14.51 -25.06 -33.01
CA LEU A 82 -15.86 -24.70 -32.61
C LEU A 82 -16.80 -25.89 -32.79
N TRP A 83 -17.75 -26.05 -31.88
CA TRP A 83 -18.66 -27.19 -31.86
C TRP A 83 -20.11 -26.74 -31.68
N ILE A 84 -21.02 -27.35 -32.42
CA ILE A 84 -22.47 -27.16 -32.28
C ILE A 84 -23.13 -28.53 -32.26
N PHE A 85 -23.83 -28.84 -31.18
CA PHE A 85 -24.62 -30.07 -31.08
C PHE A 85 -26.02 -29.85 -31.65
N ASN A 86 -26.58 -30.89 -32.28
CA ASN A 86 -27.85 -30.75 -32.99
C ASN A 86 -29.08 -30.62 -32.07
N ASP A 87 -28.94 -30.95 -30.80
CA ASP A 87 -29.92 -30.77 -29.72
C ASP A 87 -29.76 -29.42 -28.98
N GLU A 88 -28.67 -28.67 -29.26
CA GLU A 88 -28.35 -27.38 -28.64
C GLU A 88 -27.89 -26.36 -29.72
N LEU A 89 -28.70 -26.12 -30.76
CA LEU A 89 -28.30 -25.31 -31.92
C LEU A 89 -27.88 -23.88 -31.60
N ASP A 90 -28.42 -23.29 -30.52
CA ASP A 90 -28.08 -21.93 -30.06
C ASP A 90 -26.86 -21.89 -29.14
N THR A 91 -26.23 -23.04 -28.87
CA THR A 91 -25.05 -23.12 -28.01
C THR A 91 -23.81 -23.45 -28.82
N LEU A 92 -22.90 -22.48 -28.87
CA LEU A 92 -21.58 -22.63 -29.48
C LEU A 92 -20.57 -22.99 -28.38
N TYR A 93 -19.87 -24.10 -28.57
CA TYR A 93 -18.75 -24.47 -27.73
C TYR A 93 -17.43 -24.20 -28.44
N LYS A 94 -16.40 -23.84 -27.67
CA LYS A 94 -15.03 -23.63 -28.16
C LYS A 94 -14.06 -24.50 -27.39
N SER A 95 -13.15 -25.19 -28.08
CA SER A 95 -11.98 -25.78 -27.45
C SER A 95 -10.96 -24.69 -27.14
N VAL A 96 -10.49 -24.64 -25.89
CA VAL A 96 -9.56 -23.60 -25.42
C VAL A 96 -8.13 -24.13 -25.38
N ASN A 97 -7.95 -25.27 -24.74
CA ASN A 97 -6.65 -25.91 -24.60
C ASN A 97 -6.55 -27.04 -25.62
N ILE A 98 -5.88 -26.76 -26.73
CA ILE A 98 -5.65 -27.72 -27.81
C ILE A 98 -4.15 -27.97 -27.98
N SER A 99 -3.79 -29.19 -28.38
CA SER A 99 -2.44 -29.52 -28.82
C SER A 99 -2.50 -30.26 -30.15
N LYS A 100 -1.38 -30.29 -30.89
CA LYS A 100 -1.28 -30.92 -32.21
C LYS A 100 -0.29 -32.07 -32.14
N SER A 101 -0.49 -33.12 -32.95
CA SER A 101 0.54 -34.13 -33.17
C SER A 101 1.73 -33.55 -33.92
N ASP A 102 2.89 -34.22 -33.83
CA ASP A 102 4.14 -33.79 -34.50
C ASP A 102 3.98 -33.59 -36.01
N ASN A 103 3.09 -34.37 -36.65
CA ASN A 103 2.79 -34.27 -38.07
C ASN A 103 1.65 -33.28 -38.41
N ASN A 104 1.11 -32.55 -37.41
CA ASN A 104 0.00 -31.59 -37.51
C ASN A 104 -1.31 -32.14 -38.10
N LYS A 105 -1.51 -33.47 -38.09
CA LYS A 105 -2.72 -34.13 -38.60
C LYS A 105 -3.76 -34.43 -37.52
N ILE A 106 -3.37 -34.35 -36.26
CA ILE A 106 -4.23 -34.65 -35.10
C ILE A 106 -4.33 -33.40 -34.24
N ILE A 107 -5.54 -33.04 -33.83
CA ILE A 107 -5.80 -32.00 -32.83
C ILE A 107 -6.38 -32.67 -31.59
N PHE A 108 -5.66 -32.59 -30.47
CA PHE A 108 -6.08 -33.07 -29.17
C PHE A 108 -6.79 -31.96 -28.39
N PHE A 109 -7.84 -32.33 -27.67
CA PHE A 109 -8.65 -31.42 -26.88
C PHE A 109 -8.54 -31.74 -25.39
N ASN A 110 -8.30 -30.69 -24.60
CA ASN A 110 -8.23 -30.77 -23.14
C ASN A 110 -9.41 -30.10 -22.46
N ASP A 111 -9.75 -28.89 -22.87
CA ASP A 111 -10.75 -28.06 -22.19
C ASP A 111 -11.68 -27.36 -23.17
N PHE A 112 -12.92 -27.15 -22.74
CA PHE A 112 -13.99 -26.54 -23.52
C PHE A 112 -14.60 -25.38 -22.75
N ILE A 113 -15.16 -24.42 -23.49
CA ILE A 113 -16.00 -23.36 -22.93
C ILE A 113 -17.31 -23.27 -23.71
N ASN A 114 -18.40 -22.99 -23.00
CA ASN A 114 -19.61 -22.48 -23.62
C ASN A 114 -19.39 -20.99 -23.94
N THR A 115 -19.44 -20.58 -25.21
CA THR A 115 -19.10 -19.20 -25.57
C THR A 115 -20.16 -18.18 -25.16
N LYS A 116 -21.37 -18.62 -24.79
CA LYS A 116 -22.46 -17.75 -24.34
C LYS A 116 -22.41 -17.52 -22.83
N SER A 117 -22.25 -18.58 -22.03
CA SER A 117 -22.16 -18.46 -20.56
C SER A 117 -20.75 -18.20 -20.05
N ASN A 118 -19.73 -18.40 -20.90
CA ASN A 118 -18.31 -18.41 -20.53
C ASN A 118 -17.97 -19.45 -19.46
N GLU A 119 -18.82 -20.47 -19.31
CA GLU A 119 -18.62 -21.58 -18.38
C GLU A 119 -17.60 -22.56 -18.95
N SER A 120 -16.64 -22.97 -18.11
CA SER A 120 -15.66 -24.01 -18.44
C SER A 120 -16.29 -25.39 -18.29
N ILE A 121 -16.03 -26.24 -19.28
CA ILE A 121 -16.55 -27.60 -19.37
C ILE A 121 -15.36 -28.54 -19.48
N SER A 122 -15.30 -29.51 -18.56
CA SER A 122 -14.23 -30.49 -18.56
C SER A 122 -14.31 -31.42 -19.77
N LYS A 123 -13.16 -32.02 -20.15
CA LYS A 123 -13.10 -33.05 -21.20
C LYS A 123 -14.17 -34.13 -21.05
N LEU A 124 -14.36 -34.62 -19.82
CA LEU A 124 -15.31 -35.70 -19.54
C LEU A 124 -16.75 -35.25 -19.70
N GLU A 125 -17.12 -34.08 -19.16
CA GLU A 125 -18.46 -33.50 -19.34
C GLU A 125 -18.77 -33.24 -20.82
N PHE A 126 -17.79 -32.75 -21.58
CA PHE A 126 -17.94 -32.53 -23.01
C PHE A 126 -18.13 -33.85 -23.78
N ILE A 127 -17.41 -34.91 -23.42
CA ILE A 127 -17.62 -36.25 -24.00
C ILE A 127 -18.99 -36.82 -23.63
N GLU A 128 -19.51 -36.54 -22.43
CA GLU A 128 -20.88 -36.96 -22.08
C GLU A 128 -21.94 -36.31 -22.98
N LYS A 129 -21.73 -35.07 -23.44
CA LYS A 129 -22.60 -34.45 -24.47
C LYS A 129 -22.61 -35.21 -25.79
N LEU A 130 -21.49 -35.84 -26.17
CA LEU A 130 -21.44 -36.69 -27.37
C LEU A 130 -22.36 -37.92 -27.27
N LYS A 131 -22.72 -38.34 -26.05
CA LYS A 131 -23.60 -39.49 -25.81
C LYS A 131 -25.07 -39.15 -25.91
N THR A 132 -25.45 -37.90 -25.62
CA THR A 132 -26.84 -37.46 -25.60
C THR A 132 -27.31 -36.93 -26.95
N ALA A 133 -26.43 -36.25 -27.68
CA ALA A 133 -26.74 -35.69 -28.98
C ALA A 133 -26.76 -36.76 -30.10
N ASN A 134 -27.42 -36.45 -31.22
CA ASN A 134 -27.47 -37.32 -32.38
C ASN A 134 -26.44 -36.96 -33.47
N LYS A 135 -25.94 -35.72 -33.44
CA LYS A 135 -25.00 -35.17 -34.39
C LYS A 135 -24.26 -33.99 -33.77
N VAL A 136 -22.98 -33.85 -34.11
CA VAL A 136 -22.19 -32.65 -33.81
C VAL A 136 -21.57 -32.11 -35.09
N ASN A 137 -21.66 -30.79 -35.27
CA ASN A 137 -20.95 -30.06 -36.30
C ASN A 137 -19.72 -29.41 -35.66
N VAL A 138 -18.58 -29.54 -36.32
CA VAL A 138 -17.30 -29.01 -35.86
C VAL A 138 -16.75 -28.11 -36.94
N ARG A 139 -16.36 -26.89 -36.58
CA ARG A 139 -15.61 -26.00 -37.47
C ARG A 139 -14.20 -25.88 -36.93
N ILE A 140 -13.24 -26.30 -37.73
CA ILE A 140 -11.83 -26.05 -37.46
C ILE A 140 -11.39 -24.93 -38.39
N LYS A 141 -10.88 -23.84 -37.83
CA LYS A 141 -10.40 -22.70 -38.60
C LYS A 141 -9.08 -22.19 -38.08
N ASP A 142 -8.28 -21.64 -38.98
CA ASP A 142 -7.06 -20.90 -38.68
C ASP A 142 -6.98 -19.66 -39.58
N ASN A 143 -5.80 -19.06 -39.68
CA ASN A 143 -5.58 -17.87 -40.51
C ASN A 143 -5.62 -18.17 -42.02
N TYR A 144 -5.56 -19.44 -42.43
CA TYR A 144 -5.41 -19.87 -43.82
C TYR A 144 -6.67 -20.52 -44.38
N GLY A 145 -7.55 -21.03 -43.53
CA GLY A 145 -8.79 -21.64 -43.98
C GLY A 145 -9.72 -22.10 -42.87
N LYS A 146 -10.80 -22.75 -43.29
CA LYS A 146 -11.76 -23.41 -42.39
C LYS A 146 -12.22 -24.72 -43.03
N ASN A 147 -12.38 -25.76 -42.22
CA ASN A 147 -13.01 -27.01 -42.60
C ASN A 147 -14.22 -27.26 -41.69
N ASP A 148 -15.37 -27.48 -42.32
CA ASP A 148 -16.63 -27.79 -41.63
C ASP A 148 -16.86 -29.30 -41.66
N ILE A 149 -17.03 -29.89 -40.48
CA ILE A 149 -17.06 -31.33 -40.27
C ILE A 149 -18.36 -31.72 -39.57
N SER A 150 -18.98 -32.80 -40.04
CA SER A 150 -20.17 -33.38 -39.42
C SER A 150 -19.89 -34.80 -38.95
N PHE A 151 -20.13 -35.10 -37.66
CA PHE A 151 -20.08 -36.44 -37.09
C PHE A 151 -21.48 -36.91 -36.67
N SER A 152 -21.86 -38.12 -37.07
CA SER A 152 -23.03 -38.81 -36.51
C SER A 152 -22.70 -39.34 -35.11
N LEU A 153 -23.50 -38.96 -34.13
CA LEU A 153 -23.38 -39.43 -32.75
C LEU A 153 -24.36 -40.57 -32.43
N ARG A 154 -25.11 -41.05 -33.42
CA ARG A 154 -25.95 -42.24 -33.24
C ARG A 154 -25.11 -43.42 -32.78
N ALA A 155 -25.55 -44.08 -31.70
CA ALA A 155 -24.86 -45.18 -31.02
C ALA A 155 -23.52 -44.83 -30.34
N SER A 156 -23.20 -43.54 -30.16
CA SER A 156 -21.99 -43.08 -29.44
C SER A 156 -21.95 -43.59 -28.00
N THR A 157 -23.10 -43.65 -27.31
CA THR A 157 -23.20 -44.11 -25.91
C THR A 157 -22.54 -45.46 -25.67
N LYS A 158 -22.77 -46.45 -26.54
CA LYS A 158 -22.18 -47.78 -26.40
C LYS A 158 -20.67 -47.74 -26.60
N ALA A 159 -20.20 -47.04 -27.62
CA ALA A 159 -18.78 -46.95 -27.97
C ALA A 159 -17.98 -46.16 -26.91
N ILE A 160 -18.53 -45.03 -26.44
CA ILE A 160 -17.90 -44.19 -25.41
C ILE A 160 -17.86 -44.91 -24.08
N ASN A 161 -18.94 -45.59 -23.66
CA ASN A 161 -18.96 -46.35 -22.40
C ASN A 161 -18.01 -47.57 -22.43
N TYR A 162 -17.70 -48.12 -23.61
CA TYR A 162 -16.68 -49.16 -23.75
C TYR A 162 -15.29 -48.64 -23.33
N VAL A 163 -14.95 -47.41 -23.72
CA VAL A 163 -13.68 -46.74 -23.41
C VAL A 163 -13.69 -46.15 -22.01
N ILE A 164 -14.65 -45.28 -21.71
CA ILE A 164 -14.77 -44.54 -20.45
C ILE A 164 -15.58 -45.38 -19.45
N THR A 165 -14.85 -46.20 -18.69
CA THR A 165 -15.43 -47.07 -17.67
C THR A 165 -15.92 -46.29 -16.45
N LYS A 166 -16.84 -46.89 -15.68
CA LYS A 166 -17.30 -46.35 -14.40
C LYS A 166 -16.13 -46.07 -13.43
N ALA A 167 -15.18 -47.00 -13.35
CA ALA A 167 -13.99 -46.86 -12.50
C ALA A 167 -13.15 -45.63 -12.85
N TYR A 168 -12.96 -45.33 -14.13
CA TYR A 168 -12.24 -44.12 -14.57
C TYR A 168 -12.98 -42.85 -14.13
N LYS A 169 -14.30 -42.79 -14.28
CA LYS A 169 -15.10 -41.63 -13.87
C LYS A 169 -15.01 -41.38 -12.37
N GLU A 170 -15.10 -42.45 -11.58
CA GLU A 170 -14.98 -42.37 -10.12
C GLU A 170 -13.60 -41.89 -9.68
N LYS A 171 -12.52 -42.36 -10.34
CA LYS A 171 -11.16 -41.89 -10.12
C LYS A 171 -11.03 -40.38 -10.37
N VAL A 172 -11.45 -39.90 -11.55
CA VAL A 172 -11.40 -38.48 -11.91
C VAL A 172 -12.21 -37.63 -10.91
N LEU A 173 -13.37 -38.10 -10.49
CA LEU A 173 -14.21 -37.39 -9.52
C LEU A 173 -13.54 -37.31 -8.13
N ALA A 174 -12.85 -38.36 -7.70
CA ALA A 174 -12.10 -38.38 -6.45
C ALA A 174 -10.93 -37.38 -6.48
N GLU A 175 -10.15 -37.39 -7.57
CA GLU A 175 -9.04 -36.45 -7.79
C GLU A 175 -9.52 -34.99 -7.77
N GLN A 176 -10.64 -34.69 -8.44
CA GLN A 176 -11.24 -33.35 -8.43
C GLN A 176 -11.65 -32.88 -7.03
N LYS A 177 -12.20 -33.79 -6.20
CA LYS A 177 -12.57 -33.47 -4.81
C LYS A 177 -11.35 -33.18 -3.96
N GLU A 178 -10.29 -33.97 -4.12
CA GLU A 178 -9.03 -33.78 -3.40
C GLU A 178 -8.38 -32.44 -3.77
N VAL A 179 -8.30 -32.12 -5.06
CA VAL A 179 -7.78 -30.84 -5.54
C VAL A 179 -8.58 -29.67 -4.97
N LYS A 180 -9.92 -29.75 -4.96
CA LYS A 180 -10.77 -28.70 -4.36
C LYS A 180 -10.49 -28.51 -2.88
N LYS A 181 -10.33 -29.61 -2.13
CA LYS A 181 -9.98 -29.57 -0.71
C LYS A 181 -8.63 -28.89 -0.48
N LEU A 182 -7.61 -29.24 -1.27
CA LEU A 182 -6.28 -28.64 -1.17
C LEU A 182 -6.31 -27.12 -1.46
N ILE A 183 -7.05 -26.70 -2.49
CA ILE A 183 -7.24 -25.28 -2.82
C ILE A 183 -7.91 -24.52 -1.66
N GLU A 184 -8.93 -25.13 -1.04
CA GLU A 184 -9.64 -24.52 0.09
C GLU A 184 -8.75 -24.41 1.34
N GLU A 185 -7.97 -25.45 1.64
CA GLU A 185 -6.97 -25.42 2.71
C GLU A 185 -5.91 -24.33 2.48
N GLU A 186 -5.41 -24.19 1.25
CA GLU A 186 -4.45 -23.14 0.91
C GLU A 186 -5.06 -21.73 1.05
N LYS A 187 -6.31 -21.56 0.59
CA LYS A 187 -7.05 -20.30 0.75
C LYS A 187 -7.22 -19.94 2.23
N ASN A 188 -7.57 -20.91 3.06
CA ASN A 188 -7.72 -20.71 4.51
C ASN A 188 -6.39 -20.34 5.19
N LYS A 189 -5.27 -20.97 4.78
CA LYS A 189 -3.93 -20.60 5.24
C LYS A 189 -3.58 -19.16 4.89
N LYS A 190 -3.84 -18.73 3.65
CA LYS A 190 -3.60 -17.34 3.20
C LYS A 190 -4.44 -16.33 4.01
N ILE A 191 -5.71 -16.64 4.26
CA ILE A 191 -6.59 -15.78 5.09
C ILE A 191 -6.05 -15.66 6.53
N ALA A 192 -5.62 -16.77 7.12
CA ALA A 192 -5.06 -16.78 8.47
C ALA A 192 -3.77 -15.93 8.57
N GLU A 193 -2.90 -16.01 7.57
CA GLU A 193 -1.67 -15.21 7.49
C GLU A 193 -1.95 -13.71 7.38
N VAL A 194 -2.87 -13.30 6.49
CA VAL A 194 -3.30 -11.89 6.36
C VAL A 194 -3.83 -11.36 7.68
N ASN A 195 -4.65 -12.14 8.38
CA ASN A 195 -5.20 -11.76 9.69
C ASN A 195 -4.11 -11.62 10.76
N ARG A 196 -3.09 -12.49 10.75
CA ARG A 196 -1.93 -12.39 11.65
C ARG A 196 -1.14 -11.10 11.40
N ILE A 197 -0.85 -10.76 10.15
CA ILE A 197 -0.14 -9.53 9.77
C ILE A 197 -0.92 -8.29 10.21
N LYS A 198 -2.24 -8.29 10.03
CA LYS A 198 -3.11 -7.18 10.47
C LYS A 198 -3.01 -6.95 11.98
N LYS A 199 -3.10 -8.01 12.78
CA LYS A 199 -2.95 -7.92 14.25
C LYS A 199 -1.59 -7.38 14.68
N LEU A 200 -0.50 -7.78 14.03
CA LEU A 200 0.84 -7.29 14.33
C LEU A 200 0.98 -5.78 14.05
N LYS A 201 0.47 -5.32 12.90
CA LYS A 201 0.47 -3.89 12.55
C LYS A 201 -0.32 -3.03 13.55
N GLU A 202 -1.47 -3.53 14.02
CA GLU A 202 -2.26 -2.85 15.05
C GLU A 202 -1.52 -2.77 16.40
N GLN A 203 -0.85 -3.84 16.82
CA GLN A 203 -0.05 -3.85 18.04
C GLN A 203 1.13 -2.86 17.97
N GLU A 204 1.82 -2.78 16.84
CA GLU A 204 2.90 -1.80 16.64
C GLU A 204 2.39 -0.36 16.68
N LYS A 205 1.23 -0.09 16.07
CA LYS A 205 0.60 1.23 16.11
C LYS A 205 0.27 1.64 17.54
N ARG A 206 -0.28 0.72 18.35
CA ARG A 206 -0.55 0.97 19.78
C ARG A 206 0.74 1.27 20.55
N LYS A 207 1.78 0.45 20.41
CA LYS A 207 3.09 0.68 21.05
C LYS A 207 3.69 2.05 20.69
N LYS A 208 3.58 2.48 19.42
CA LYS A 208 4.04 3.81 18.98
C LYS A 208 3.23 4.94 19.63
N LEU A 209 1.91 4.80 19.70
CA LEU A 209 1.03 5.78 20.33
C LEU A 209 1.31 5.89 21.84
N ASP A 210 1.46 4.76 22.54
CA ASP A 210 1.76 4.73 23.97
C ASP A 210 3.11 5.40 24.28
N LYS A 211 4.13 5.13 23.44
CA LYS A 211 5.43 5.81 23.54
C LYS A 211 5.30 7.33 23.33
N GLN A 212 4.53 7.77 22.34
CA GLN A 212 4.30 9.19 22.09
C GLN A 212 3.55 9.86 23.26
N ASN A 213 2.52 9.21 23.79
CA ASN A 213 1.76 9.72 24.94
C ASN A 213 2.64 9.85 26.19
N LYS A 214 3.52 8.86 26.43
CA LYS A 214 4.51 8.93 27.51
C LYS A 214 5.46 10.13 27.35
N ILE A 215 5.93 10.39 26.13
CA ILE A 215 6.77 11.57 25.82
C ILE A 215 6.01 12.86 26.08
N ASN A 216 4.78 12.97 25.57
CA ASN A 216 3.95 14.16 25.72
C ASN A 216 3.68 14.45 27.20
N ASN A 217 3.20 13.46 27.97
CA ASN A 217 2.84 13.63 29.37
C ASN A 217 4.04 14.06 30.22
N LYS A 218 5.20 13.42 30.04
CA LYS A 218 6.41 13.80 30.77
C LYS A 218 6.92 15.18 30.37
N THR A 219 6.82 15.54 29.09
CA THR A 219 7.20 16.88 28.63
C THR A 219 6.31 17.95 29.25
N ILE A 220 4.99 17.72 29.29
CA ILE A 220 4.02 18.61 29.94
C ILE A 220 4.35 18.78 31.43
N GLU A 221 4.65 17.67 32.13
CA GLU A 221 5.07 17.70 33.54
C GLU A 221 6.32 18.58 33.73
N LEU A 222 7.34 18.41 32.89
CA LEU A 222 8.58 19.20 32.93
C LEU A 222 8.39 20.67 32.56
N LEU A 223 7.33 21.00 31.82
CA LEU A 223 6.97 22.37 31.43
C LEU A 223 6.01 23.05 32.41
N SER A 224 5.57 22.37 33.48
CA SER A 224 4.57 22.90 34.42
C SER A 224 4.94 24.21 35.10
N SER A 225 6.24 24.52 35.23
CA SER A 225 6.73 25.79 35.78
C SER A 225 6.68 26.97 34.79
N TYR A 226 6.39 26.70 33.53
CA TYR A 226 6.38 27.69 32.46
C TYR A 226 4.93 28.08 32.12
N ASP A 227 4.64 29.38 32.07
CA ASP A 227 3.32 29.93 31.67
C ASP A 227 3.14 29.96 30.14
N LEU A 228 3.30 28.78 29.53
CA LEU A 228 3.15 28.52 28.09
C LEU A 228 1.69 28.25 27.75
N ASP A 229 1.25 28.75 26.60
CA ASP A 229 -0.03 28.34 26.03
C ASP A 229 0.04 26.96 25.35
N ASP A 230 -1.11 26.41 24.96
CA ASP A 230 -1.19 25.07 24.38
C ASP A 230 -0.50 24.96 23.01
N SER A 231 -0.43 26.04 22.25
CA SER A 231 0.27 26.05 20.96
C SER A 231 1.78 25.99 21.15
N GLU A 232 2.31 26.74 22.13
CA GLU A 232 3.72 26.75 22.49
C GLU A 232 4.17 25.41 23.11
N LYS A 233 3.33 24.82 23.97
CA LYS A 233 3.56 23.46 24.50
C LYS A 233 3.68 22.44 23.38
N LYS A 234 2.82 22.51 22.35
CA LYS A 234 2.89 21.61 21.18
C LYS A 234 4.20 21.76 20.41
N VAL A 235 4.69 22.99 20.22
CA VAL A 235 5.99 23.24 19.58
C VAL A 235 7.11 22.57 20.37
N ILE A 236 7.15 22.76 21.69
CA ILE A 236 8.19 22.16 22.52
C ILE A 236 8.09 20.63 22.55
N ILE A 237 6.89 20.06 22.68
CA ILE A 237 6.66 18.61 22.65
C ILE A 237 7.19 17.99 21.34
N LYS A 238 6.98 18.66 20.21
CA LYS A 238 7.49 18.22 18.91
C LYS A 238 9.02 18.17 18.90
N GLU A 239 9.68 19.23 19.36
CA GLU A 239 11.15 19.30 19.40
C GLU A 239 11.76 18.30 20.39
N VAL A 240 11.18 18.17 21.58
CA VAL A 240 11.58 17.15 22.56
C VAL A 240 11.43 15.74 21.98
N THR A 241 10.31 15.46 21.32
CA THR A 241 10.08 14.17 20.64
C THR A 241 11.15 13.89 19.59
N SER A 242 11.49 14.89 18.76
CA SER A 242 12.52 14.76 17.72
C SER A 242 13.89 14.43 18.32
N VAL A 243 14.29 15.13 19.39
CA VAL A 243 15.56 14.86 20.10
C VAL A 243 15.56 13.45 20.69
N ILE A 244 14.52 13.07 21.40
CA ILE A 244 14.41 11.74 22.03
C ILE A 244 14.52 10.62 20.99
N GLN A 245 13.86 10.77 19.84
CA GLN A 245 13.91 9.78 18.76
C GLN A 245 15.30 9.73 18.12
N SER A 246 15.91 10.89 17.83
CA SER A 246 17.22 10.98 17.17
C SER A 246 18.33 10.35 18.01
N TYR A 247 18.28 10.53 19.33
CA TYR A 247 19.30 10.01 20.24
C TYR A 247 18.91 8.70 20.94
N SER A 248 17.76 8.10 20.59
CA SER A 248 17.25 6.86 21.22
C SER A 248 17.19 6.93 22.76
N ILE A 249 16.79 8.08 23.30
CA ILE A 249 16.78 8.35 24.74
C ILE A 249 15.46 7.83 25.35
N ASP A 250 15.49 7.29 26.57
CA ASP A 250 14.27 7.10 27.36
C ASP A 250 13.84 8.44 27.97
N ILE A 251 12.61 8.87 27.67
CA ILE A 251 12.00 10.08 28.22
C ILE A 251 12.09 10.16 29.75
N ASN A 252 12.02 9.02 30.44
CA ASN A 252 12.09 8.99 31.91
C ASN A 252 13.44 9.49 32.45
N ASN A 253 14.48 9.51 31.61
CA ASN A 253 15.80 9.98 31.99
C ASN A 253 16.02 11.48 31.70
N ILE A 254 15.08 12.15 31.03
CA ILE A 254 15.06 13.61 30.92
C ILE A 254 14.65 14.19 32.27
N LYS A 255 15.54 14.98 32.87
CA LYS A 255 15.33 15.56 34.20
C LYS A 255 14.80 16.97 34.16
N LYS A 256 15.23 17.76 33.18
CA LYS A 256 14.89 19.17 33.10
C LYS A 256 14.86 19.64 31.65
N ILE A 257 13.93 20.55 31.40
CA ILE A 257 13.85 21.35 30.19
C ILE A 257 14.10 22.79 30.62
N ASN A 258 15.09 23.46 30.00
CA ASN A 258 15.32 24.88 30.19
C ASN A 258 14.96 25.61 28.90
N ILE A 259 14.22 26.71 29.03
CA ILE A 259 13.94 27.64 27.95
C ILE A 259 14.80 28.88 28.18
N ASN A 260 15.72 29.16 27.26
CA ASN A 260 16.57 30.34 27.28
C ASN A 260 15.99 31.41 26.35
N ILE A 261 15.71 32.58 26.91
CA ILE A 261 15.17 33.73 26.17
C ILE A 261 16.24 34.82 26.16
N PRO A 262 17.06 34.89 25.10
CA PRO A 262 18.00 35.98 24.98
C PRO A 262 17.25 37.29 24.66
N LEU A 263 17.84 38.43 25.03
CA LEU A 263 17.31 39.75 24.69
C LEU A 263 17.24 39.95 23.16
N GLU A 264 18.18 39.34 22.44
CA GLU A 264 18.30 39.35 20.98
C GLU A 264 18.48 37.93 20.44
N GLY A 265 18.01 37.65 19.23
CA GLY A 265 18.15 36.33 18.60
C GLY A 265 16.98 35.39 18.89
N THR A 266 17.17 34.09 18.72
CA THR A 266 16.12 33.06 18.84
C THR A 266 16.03 32.48 20.25
N THR A 267 14.81 32.10 20.66
CA THR A 267 14.61 31.38 21.92
C THR A 267 15.15 29.96 21.76
N THR A 268 15.89 29.45 22.75
CA THR A 268 16.47 28.11 22.69
C THR A 268 15.93 27.20 23.79
N LEU A 269 15.74 25.94 23.43
CA LEU A 269 15.32 24.84 24.27
C LEU A 269 16.54 23.98 24.59
N VAL A 270 16.88 23.84 25.87
CA VAL A 270 17.98 23.00 26.33
C VAL A 270 17.43 21.81 27.11
N LEU A 271 17.75 20.60 26.65
CA LEU A 271 17.35 19.35 27.32
C LEU A 271 18.50 18.82 28.17
N LEU A 272 18.21 18.52 29.43
CA LEU A 272 19.17 17.97 30.39
C LEU A 272 18.79 16.54 30.81
N TYR A 273 19.78 15.66 30.74
CA TYR A 273 19.71 14.26 31.15
C TYR A 273 19.97 14.09 32.65
N LYS A 274 19.96 12.84 33.12
CA LYS A 274 20.44 12.45 34.46
C LYS A 274 21.78 13.14 34.79
N TYR A 275 21.89 13.66 36.00
CA TYR A 275 23.03 14.44 36.50
C TYR A 275 23.29 15.78 35.76
N ASN A 276 22.24 16.40 35.21
CA ASN A 276 22.32 17.66 34.46
C ASN A 276 23.25 17.61 33.24
N LYS A 277 23.50 16.42 32.69
CA LYS A 277 24.29 16.28 31.47
C LYS A 277 23.51 16.87 30.28
N PHE A 278 24.13 17.79 29.56
CA PHE A 278 23.58 18.37 28.34
C PHE A 278 23.32 17.29 27.28
N ILE A 279 22.17 17.35 26.62
CA ILE A 279 21.79 16.43 25.53
C ILE A 279 21.81 17.18 24.20
N ALA A 280 21.00 18.22 24.12
CA ALA A 280 20.76 18.96 22.89
C ALA A 280 20.22 20.35 23.19
N GLU A 281 20.48 21.25 22.25
CA GLU A 281 19.89 22.58 22.17
C GLU A 281 19.13 22.71 20.84
N LYS A 282 17.92 23.27 20.89
CA LYS A 282 17.07 23.49 19.71
C LYS A 282 16.49 24.90 19.72
N ASN A 283 16.53 25.57 18.57
CA ASN A 283 15.77 26.81 18.40
C ASN A 283 14.28 26.50 18.43
N ILE A 284 13.51 27.28 19.17
CA ILE A 284 12.06 27.16 19.26
C ILE A 284 11.38 28.50 19.06
N ASP A 285 10.20 28.47 18.46
CA ASP A 285 9.34 29.63 18.31
C ASP A 285 8.20 29.58 19.32
N ILE A 286 8.30 30.42 20.35
CA ILE A 286 7.33 30.55 21.45
C ILE A 286 7.11 32.05 21.75
N PRO A 287 6.45 32.77 20.83
CA PRO A 287 6.44 34.23 20.82
C PRO A 287 5.67 34.83 21.99
N ASN A 288 4.64 34.15 22.50
CA ASN A 288 3.80 34.66 23.59
C ASN A 288 4.56 34.59 24.92
N TYR A 289 5.15 33.44 25.23
CA TYR A 289 5.99 33.28 26.41
C TYR A 289 7.21 34.19 26.36
N ARG A 290 7.87 34.31 25.20
CA ARG A 290 8.98 35.26 25.01
C ARG A 290 8.55 36.69 25.33
N LYS A 291 7.45 37.16 24.76
CA LYS A 291 6.93 38.50 24.99
C LYS A 291 6.63 38.73 26.47
N LYS A 292 5.93 37.80 27.13
CA LYS A 292 5.63 37.87 28.58
C LYS A 292 6.89 38.06 29.42
N ILE A 293 7.95 37.30 29.14
CA ILE A 293 9.22 37.39 29.87
C ILE A 293 9.94 38.71 29.61
N LEU A 294 9.99 39.16 28.35
CA LEU A 294 10.61 40.44 27.99
C LEU A 294 9.85 41.65 28.58
N ASP A 295 8.52 41.62 28.60
CA ASP A 295 7.68 42.65 29.23
C ASP A 295 7.87 42.66 30.75
N ALA A 296 8.01 41.47 31.38
CA ALA A 296 8.31 41.36 32.81
C ALA A 296 9.69 41.91 33.17
N LEU A 297 10.70 41.69 32.30
CA LEU A 297 12.04 42.28 32.45
C LEU A 297 12.00 43.80 32.26
N GLU A 298 11.26 44.30 31.26
CA GLU A 298 11.05 45.74 31.04
C GLU A 298 10.47 46.40 32.31
N LYS A 299 9.39 45.84 32.86
CA LYS A 299 8.75 46.38 34.08
C LYS A 299 9.68 46.37 35.29
N LYS A 300 10.43 45.28 35.49
CA LYS A 300 11.42 45.20 36.57
C LYS A 300 12.57 46.19 36.37
N GLY A 301 13.04 46.34 35.14
CA GLY A 301 14.07 47.29 34.76
C GLY A 301 13.66 48.74 34.99
N PHE A 302 12.41 49.07 34.66
CA PHE A 302 11.81 50.37 34.97
C PHE A 302 11.82 50.64 36.48
N ASN A 303 11.31 49.71 37.29
CA ASN A 303 11.30 49.84 38.75
C ASN A 303 12.71 49.95 39.34
N ARG A 304 13.66 49.19 38.81
CA ARG A 304 15.07 49.27 39.20
C ARG A 304 15.65 50.63 38.89
N MET A 305 15.39 51.18 37.70
CA MET A 305 15.85 52.51 37.32
C MET A 305 15.24 53.58 38.24
N LEU A 306 13.95 53.48 38.54
CA LEU A 306 13.26 54.39 39.46
C LEU A 306 13.91 54.38 40.86
N SER A 307 14.18 53.19 41.42
CA SER A 307 14.86 53.01 42.70
C SER A 307 16.29 53.55 42.72
N LEU A 308 16.99 53.51 41.58
CA LEU A 308 18.33 54.07 41.49
C LEU A 308 18.29 55.61 41.36
N LEU A 309 17.32 56.17 40.65
CA LEU A 309 17.14 57.61 40.49
C LEU A 309 16.67 58.28 41.79
N SER A 310 15.87 57.60 42.62
CA SER A 310 15.39 58.12 43.90
C SER A 310 16.50 58.35 44.94
N LYS A 311 17.73 57.87 44.67
CA LYS A 311 18.92 58.18 45.48
C LYS A 311 19.47 59.59 45.22
N TYR A 312 18.90 60.29 44.25
CA TYR A 312 19.25 61.67 43.90
C TYR A 312 18.05 62.57 44.16
N ASP A 313 18.31 63.85 44.43
CA ASP A 313 17.31 64.89 44.67
C ASP A 313 16.62 65.37 43.37
N PHE A 314 16.15 64.44 42.54
CA PHE A 314 15.40 64.75 41.31
C PHE A 314 13.91 64.94 41.62
N SER A 315 13.25 65.86 40.91
CA SER A 315 11.80 65.97 40.96
C SER A 315 11.14 64.89 40.10
N ASP A 316 9.86 64.59 40.34
CA ASP A 316 9.10 63.60 39.57
C ASP A 316 9.11 63.90 38.07
N ILE A 317 9.08 65.18 37.69
CA ILE A 317 9.16 65.64 36.30
C ILE A 317 10.53 65.31 35.68
N GLU A 318 11.61 65.47 36.45
CA GLU A 318 12.97 65.14 35.98
C GLU A 318 13.14 63.62 35.84
N ILE A 319 12.60 62.84 36.79
CA ILE A 319 12.60 61.38 36.74
C ILE A 319 11.82 60.89 35.51
N ASP A 320 10.60 61.37 35.31
CA ASP A 320 9.77 61.04 34.14
C ASP A 320 10.50 61.37 32.83
N ARG A 321 11.13 62.55 32.75
CA ARG A 321 11.94 62.94 31.59
C ARG A 321 13.10 61.97 31.32
N ILE A 322 13.81 61.51 32.35
CA ILE A 322 14.89 60.52 32.20
C ILE A 322 14.32 59.18 31.72
N LEU A 323 13.27 58.68 32.38
CA LEU A 323 12.66 57.38 32.08
C LEU A 323 12.12 57.32 30.65
N LYS A 324 11.51 58.40 30.15
CA LYS A 324 11.05 58.52 28.75
C LYS A 324 12.16 58.45 27.70
N LYS A 325 13.42 58.63 28.08
CA LYS A 325 14.58 58.48 27.16
C LYS A 325 15.13 57.06 27.12
N ILE A 326 14.67 56.19 27.99
CA ILE A 326 15.10 54.79 28.06
C ILE A 326 14.10 53.97 27.24
N ASN A 327 14.59 53.28 26.21
CA ASN A 327 13.72 52.41 25.43
C ASN A 327 13.50 51.06 26.14
N LYS A 328 12.52 50.29 25.65
CA LYS A 328 12.13 48.99 26.22
C LYS A 328 13.32 48.03 26.38
N LYS A 329 14.15 47.93 25.35
CA LYS A 329 15.34 47.07 25.33
C LYS A 329 16.34 47.47 26.40
N GLN A 330 16.58 48.77 26.58
CA GLN A 330 17.45 49.26 27.64
C GLN A 330 16.90 48.93 29.03
N PHE A 331 15.59 49.04 29.26
CA PHE A 331 15.00 48.58 30.53
C PHE A 331 15.20 47.06 30.75
N GLN A 332 15.02 46.25 29.71
CA GLN A 332 15.29 44.82 29.78
C GLN A 332 16.76 44.53 30.10
N GLU A 333 17.70 45.23 29.47
CA GLU A 333 19.14 45.14 29.77
C GLU A 333 19.46 45.55 31.21
N ILE A 334 18.82 46.61 31.72
CA ILE A 334 19.02 47.11 33.09
C ILE A 334 18.69 46.03 34.12
N GLU A 335 17.57 45.31 33.93
CA GLU A 335 17.20 44.20 34.82
C GLU A 335 18.06 42.96 34.57
N ASN A 336 18.33 42.61 33.31
CA ASN A 336 19.10 41.42 32.97
C ASN A 336 20.52 41.48 33.54
N LYS A 337 21.20 42.62 33.38
CA LYS A 337 22.55 42.89 33.93
C LYS A 337 22.53 43.20 35.43
N LYS A 338 21.35 43.21 36.07
CA LYS A 338 21.13 43.54 37.50
C LYS A 338 21.84 44.82 37.92
N ILE A 339 21.68 45.90 37.15
CA ILE A 339 22.36 47.18 37.41
C ILE A 339 22.15 47.62 38.87
N ILE A 340 23.23 48.07 39.51
CA ILE A 340 23.24 48.49 40.93
C ILE A 340 23.66 49.96 41.12
N SER A 341 24.26 50.58 40.11
CA SER A 341 24.83 51.93 40.22
C SER A 341 24.59 52.77 38.97
N ILE A 342 24.53 54.09 39.18
CA ILE A 342 24.37 55.10 38.14
C ILE A 342 25.53 56.08 38.22
N LYS A 343 26.13 56.39 37.07
CA LYS A 343 27.13 57.45 36.92
C LYS A 343 26.70 58.39 35.80
N PHE A 344 26.63 59.67 36.11
CA PHE A 344 26.37 60.72 35.12
C PHE A 344 27.67 61.30 34.59
N GLU A 345 27.80 61.33 33.26
CA GLU A 345 28.90 61.94 32.54
C GLU A 345 28.37 63.07 31.66
N TYR A 346 28.91 64.28 31.86
CA TYR A 346 28.42 65.48 31.20
C TYR A 346 29.35 65.87 30.07
N LEU A 347 28.85 65.79 28.84
CA LEU A 347 29.48 66.33 27.64
C LEU A 347 28.95 67.74 27.37
N SER A 348 29.58 68.48 26.47
CA SER A 348 29.18 69.86 26.13
C SER A 348 27.76 69.95 25.53
N TYR A 349 27.28 68.88 24.89
CA TYR A 349 25.99 68.80 24.18
C TYR A 349 25.08 67.66 24.64
N ALA A 350 25.54 66.79 25.54
CA ALA A 350 24.78 65.62 25.97
C ALA A 350 25.15 65.22 27.41
N THR A 351 24.26 64.48 28.04
CA THR A 351 24.60 63.73 29.25
C THR A 351 24.50 62.25 28.95
N LYS A 352 25.53 61.51 29.36
CA LYS A 352 25.57 60.05 29.33
C LYS A 352 25.30 59.53 30.74
N ILE A 353 24.27 58.71 30.87
CA ILE A 353 24.00 57.93 32.08
C ILE A 353 24.65 56.55 31.85
N LYS A 354 25.73 56.29 32.58
CA LYS A 354 26.36 54.97 32.63
C LYS A 354 25.79 54.19 33.81
N LEU A 355 25.08 53.12 33.48
CA LEU A 355 24.49 52.20 34.43
C LEU A 355 25.42 51.00 34.56
N ASN A 356 25.97 50.73 35.75
CA ASN A 356 27.03 49.72 35.92
C ASN A 356 26.67 48.64 36.94
N ASN A 357 27.10 47.42 36.64
CA ASN A 357 27.21 46.31 37.59
C ASN A 357 28.34 45.35 37.17
N LYS A 358 29.32 45.12 38.03
CA LYS A 358 30.40 44.12 37.85
C LYS A 358 31.03 44.07 36.44
N GLY A 359 31.32 45.24 35.85
CA GLY A 359 31.97 45.35 34.53
C GLY A 359 31.01 45.41 33.34
N GLU A 360 29.72 45.13 33.54
CA GLU A 360 28.70 45.36 32.52
C GLU A 360 28.15 46.78 32.62
N SER A 361 27.89 47.39 31.46
CA SER A 361 27.26 48.71 31.40
C SER A 361 26.09 48.82 30.42
N VAL A 362 25.15 49.69 30.75
CA VAL A 362 24.12 50.21 29.83
C VAL A 362 24.32 51.71 29.74
N ILE A 363 24.41 52.24 28.53
CA ILE A 363 24.63 53.66 28.29
C ILE A 363 23.36 54.27 27.73
N ILE A 364 22.83 55.27 28.44
CA ILE A 364 21.72 56.10 27.96
C ILE A 364 22.28 57.48 27.67
N SER A 365 22.08 57.98 26.45
CA SER A 365 22.53 59.33 26.06
C SER A 365 21.32 60.21 25.84
N PHE A 366 21.31 61.41 26.43
CA PHE A 366 20.30 62.42 26.17
C PHE A 366 20.92 63.75 25.73
N PHE A 367 20.35 64.34 24.68
CA PHE A 367 20.80 65.55 24.01
C PHE A 367 19.89 66.72 24.36
N ASP A 368 19.91 67.12 25.63
CA ASP A 368 19.14 68.25 26.15
C ASP A 368 20.06 69.09 27.04
N LYS A 369 20.59 70.19 26.49
CA LYS A 369 21.60 71.03 27.15
C LYS A 369 21.04 71.74 28.39
N PRO A 370 19.85 72.38 28.36
CA PRO A 370 19.23 72.93 29.58
C PRO A 370 19.06 71.88 30.69
N PHE A 371 18.50 70.72 30.37
CA PHE A 371 18.27 69.65 31.34
C PHE A 371 19.58 69.05 31.87
N SER A 372 20.58 68.89 30.99
CA SER A 372 21.92 68.44 31.37
C SER A 372 22.57 69.36 32.40
N LYS A 373 22.42 70.69 32.24
CA LYS A 373 22.92 71.67 33.22
C LYS A 373 22.21 71.54 34.57
N GLN A 374 20.90 71.30 34.58
CA GLN A 374 20.10 71.10 35.81
C GLN A 374 20.54 69.83 36.55
N ILE A 375 20.58 68.69 35.87
CA ILE A 375 21.02 67.41 36.44
C ILE A 375 22.45 67.52 36.97
N LYS A 376 23.36 68.18 36.25
CA LYS A 376 24.77 68.37 36.68
C LYS A 376 24.90 69.10 38.02
N LYS A 377 24.02 70.06 38.31
CA LYS A 377 24.04 70.76 39.60
C LYS A 377 23.62 69.84 40.74
N LYS A 378 22.59 69.01 40.53
CA LYS A 378 22.04 68.11 41.55
C LYS A 378 22.95 66.92 41.86
N THR A 379 23.53 66.29 40.85
CA THR A 379 24.43 65.14 41.05
C THR A 379 25.77 65.49 41.70
N ARG A 380 26.24 66.74 41.57
CA ARG A 380 27.43 67.23 42.28
C ARG A 380 27.22 67.30 43.80
N ARG A 381 26.02 67.66 44.25
CA ARG A 381 25.68 67.73 45.69
C ARG A 381 25.76 66.35 46.35
N VAL A 382 25.31 65.32 45.66
CA VAL A 382 25.30 63.93 46.16
C VAL A 382 26.71 63.30 46.20
N LYS A 383 27.70 63.84 45.48
CA LYS A 383 29.09 63.34 45.55
C LYS A 383 29.90 63.92 46.71
N ASN A 384 29.43 65.02 47.30
CA ASN A 384 30.12 65.73 48.37
C ASN A 384 29.57 65.37 49.77
N ASN A 385 28.52 64.55 49.81
CA ASN A 385 27.96 63.89 50.98
C ASN A 385 28.18 62.38 50.82
#